data_AF-A0A538BPS2-F1
#
_entry.id   AF-A0A538BPS2-F1
#
_cell.length_a   1.000
_cell.length_b   1.000
_cell.length_c   1.000
_cell.angle_alpha   90.00
_cell.angle_beta   90.00
_cell.angle_gamma   90.00
#
_symmetry.space_group_name_H-M   'P 1'
#
loop_
_entity.id
_entity.type
_entity.pdbx_description
1 polymer ?
#
loop_
_entity_poly.entity_id
_entity_poly.type
_entity_poly.pdbx_seq_one_letter_code
_entity_poly.pdbx_strand_id
1 'polypeptide(L)' 'MTRFGETEITLADMQTLSRATIIDRLVAGGASRLTAARIVAIGRGTAEPGRARPHTNARR' A
#
# COMPACT_ATOMS: atom_id res chain seq x y z
N MET A 1 3.47 10.30 -6.92
CA MET A 1 4.06 9.02 -7.35
C MET A 1 4.47 8.30 -6.08
N THR A 2 4.06 7.04 -5.88
CA THR A 2 4.31 6.33 -4.62
C THR A 2 5.15 5.09 -4.91
N ARG A 3 6.30 4.97 -4.24
CA ARG A 3 7.27 3.89 -4.44
C ARG A 3 7.13 2.83 -3.36
N PHE A 4 7.06 1.56 -3.76
CA PHE A 4 7.02 0.41 -2.85
C PHE A 4 8.10 -0.59 -3.24
N GLY A 5 9.20 -0.60 -2.50
CA GLY A 5 10.39 -1.39 -2.87
C GLY A 5 11.00 -0.91 -4.19
N GLU A 6 11.19 -1.84 -5.13
CA GLU A 6 11.68 -1.56 -6.49
C GLU A 6 10.56 -1.23 -7.49
N THR A 7 9.29 -1.33 -7.09
CA THR A 7 8.15 -1.09 -7.99
C THR A 7 7.55 0.28 -7.80
N GLU A 8 7.35 0.99 -8.90
CA GLU A 8 6.70 2.30 -8.97
C GLU A 8 5.30 2.16 -9.56
N ILE A 9 4.30 2.71 -8.86
CA ILE A 9 2.92 2.76 -9.36
C ILE A 9 2.48 4.22 -9.41
N THR A 10 2.00 4.64 -10.59
CA THR A 10 1.54 6.00 -10.79
C THR A 10 0.11 6.18 -10.27
N LEU A 11 -0.28 7.43 -10.02
CA LEU A 11 -1.67 7.76 -9.67
C LEU A 11 -2.64 7.43 -10.81
N ALA A 12 -2.17 7.52 -12.07
CA ALA A 12 -2.96 7.14 -13.24
C ALA A 12 -3.27 5.63 -13.23
N ASP A 13 -2.26 4.79 -12.98
CA ASP A 13 -2.42 3.33 -12.87
C ASP A 13 -3.43 2.95 -11.78
N MET A 14 -3.43 3.69 -10.67
CA MET A 14 -4.35 3.47 -9.55
C MET A 14 -5.81 3.69 -9.92
N GLN A 15 -6.08 4.57 -10.89
CA GLN A 15 -7.41 4.89 -11.39
C GLN A 15 -7.83 3.99 -12.57
N THR A 16 -6.90 3.61 -13.45
CA THR A 16 -7.21 2.87 -14.68
C THR A 16 -7.17 1.36 -14.53
N LEU A 17 -6.26 0.81 -13.72
CA LEU A 17 -6.09 -0.63 -13.60
C LEU A 17 -7.06 -1.25 -12.59
N SER A 18 -7.32 -2.55 -12.76
CA SER A 18 -8.10 -3.29 -11.78
C SER A 18 -7.32 -3.43 -10.46
N ARG A 19 -8.05 -3.54 -9.34
CA ARG A 19 -7.46 -3.73 -8.02
C ARG A 19 -6.56 -4.97 -7.95
N ALA A 20 -6.97 -6.05 -8.61
CA ALA A 20 -6.22 -7.31 -8.68
C ALA A 20 -4.90 -7.12 -9.45
N THR A 21 -4.95 -6.47 -10.62
CA THR A 21 -3.76 -6.21 -11.46
C THR A 21 -2.70 -5.40 -10.71
N ILE A 22 -3.11 -4.39 -9.95
CA ILE A 22 -2.17 -3.57 -9.17
C ILE A 22 -1.55 -4.38 -8.03
N ILE A 23 -2.35 -5.20 -7.34
CA ILE A 23 -1.87 -6.09 -6.27
C ILE A 23 -0.84 -7.08 -6.82
N ASP A 24 -1.13 -7.72 -7.95
CA ASP A 24 -0.22 -8.73 -8.53
C ASP A 24 1.10 -8.10 -8.99
N ARG A 25 1.08 -6.87 -9.53
CA ARG A 25 2.30 -6.11 -9.84
C ARG A 25 3.14 -5.81 -8.59
N LEU A 26 2.51 -5.35 -7.51
CA LEU A 26 3.21 -5.08 -6.24
C LEU A 26 3.79 -6.37 -5.64
N VAL A 27 3.07 -7.49 -5.74
CA VAL A 27 3.54 -8.79 -5.27
C VAL A 27 4.71 -9.30 -6.11
N ALA A 28 4.65 -9.18 -7.44
CA ALA A 28 5.76 -9.50 -8.32
C ALA A 28 7.02 -8.65 -8.02
N GLY A 29 6.82 -7.42 -7.56
CA GLY A 29 7.86 -6.52 -7.05
C GLY A 29 8.38 -6.83 -5.65
N GLY A 30 7.92 -7.90 -5.01
CA GLY A 30 8.38 -8.35 -3.69
C GLY A 30 7.53 -7.88 -2.51
N ALA A 31 6.43 -7.16 -2.72
CA ALA A 31 5.51 -6.83 -1.62
C ALA A 31 4.70 -8.06 -1.17
N SER A 32 4.44 -8.20 0.12
CA SER A 32 3.48 -9.21 0.57
C SER A 32 2.07 -8.90 0.03
N ARG A 33 1.24 -9.93 -0.22
CA ARG A 33 -0.13 -9.73 -0.72
C ARG A 33 -0.99 -8.86 0.20
N LEU A 34 -0.81 -9.00 1.53
CA LEU A 34 -1.47 -8.16 2.53
C LEU A 34 -1.03 -6.70 2.40
N THR A 35 0.27 -6.46 2.29
CA THR A 35 0.84 -5.12 2.10
C THR A 35 0.35 -4.49 0.80
N ALA A 36 0.39 -5.24 -0.31
CA ALA A 36 -0.09 -4.79 -1.61
C ALA A 36 -1.57 -4.41 -1.57
N ALA A 37 -2.42 -5.26 -0.99
CA ALA A 37 -3.84 -4.95 -0.85
C ALA A 37 -4.10 -3.69 -0.01
N ARG A 38 -3.30 -3.47 1.05
CA ARG A 38 -3.38 -2.29 1.92
C ARG A 38 -2.95 -1.02 1.18
N ILE A 39 -1.86 -1.09 0.42
CA ILE A 39 -1.37 0.01 -0.43
C ILE A 39 -2.47 0.45 -1.40
N VAL A 40 -3.08 -0.50 -2.09
CA VAL A 40 -4.14 -0.19 -3.06
C VAL A 40 -5.36 0.41 -2.36
N ALA A 41 -5.71 -0.10 -1.18
CA ALA A 41 -6.82 0.43 -0.40
C ALA A 41 -6.61 1.90 -0.01
N ILE A 42 -5.40 2.23 0.46
CA ILE A 42 -5.01 3.58 0.86
C ILE A 42 -5.00 4.52 -0.33
N GLY A 43 -4.32 4.15 -1.42
CA GLY A 43 -4.23 5.03 -2.59
C GLY A 43 -5.56 5.20 -3.35
N ARG A 44 -6.57 4.37 -3.06
CA ARG A 44 -7.96 4.57 -3.52
C ARG A 44 -8.86 5.27 -2.50
N GLY A 45 -8.34 5.65 -1.33
CA GLY A 45 -9.13 6.29 -0.27
C GLY A 45 -10.16 5.36 0.39
N THR A 46 -10.03 4.05 0.23
CA THR A 46 -10.91 3.05 0.89
C THR A 46 -10.38 2.57 2.23
N ALA A 47 -9.16 2.98 2.59
CA ALA A 47 -8.55 2.73 3.88
C ALA A 47 -7.68 3.93 4.27
N GLU A 48 -7.64 4.24 5.56
CA GLU A 48 -6.76 5.28 6.07
C GLU A 48 -5.30 4.79 6.14
N PRO A 49 -4.31 5.62 5.76
CA PRO A 49 -2.92 5.36 6.10
C PRO A 49 -2.83 5.35 7.63
N GLY A 50 -2.60 4.17 8.19
CA GLY A 50 -2.63 3.96 9.64
C GLY A 50 -1.71 4.97 10.33
N ARG A 51 -2.28 5.85 11.17
CA ARG A 51 -1.48 6.74 12.01
C ARG A 51 -0.74 5.87 13.01
N ALA A 52 0.58 5.93 13.02
CA ALA A 52 1.39 5.29 14.04
C ALA A 52 0.87 5.74 15.41
N ARG A 53 0.28 4.82 16.19
CA ARG A 53 -0.11 5.11 17.56
C ARG A 53 1.17 5.20 18.37
N PRO A 54 1.38 6.26 19.17
CA PRO A 54 2.46 6.26 20.15
C PRO A 54 2.27 5.03 21.02
N HIS A 55 3.27 4.16 21.05
CA HIS A 55 3.31 3.08 22.00
C HIS A 55 3.46 3.75 23.36
N THR A 56 2.49 3.57 24.26
CA THR A 56 2.68 3.92 25.66
C THR A 56 3.81 3.03 26.15
N ASN A 57 5.05 3.54 26.14
CA ASN A 57 6.14 2.91 26.86
C ASN A 57 5.70 2.88 28.31
N ALA A 58 5.30 1.70 28.79
CA ALA A 58 5.09 1.45 30.21
C ALA A 58 6.45 1.67 30.88
N ARG A 59 6.69 2.89 31.37
CA ARG A 59 7.85 3.22 32.20
C ARG A 59 7.75 2.35 33.46
N ARG A 60 8.72 1.45 33.61
CA ARG A 60 9.00 0.75 34.86
C ARG A 60 9.96 1.58 35.69
#